data_AF-A0A1H4HUP3-F1
#
_entry.id   AF-A0A1H4HUP3-F1
#
_cell.length_a   1.000
_cell.length_b   1.000
_cell.length_c   1.000
_cell.angle_alpha   90.00
_cell.angle_beta   90.00
_cell.angle_gamma   90.00
#
_symmetry.space_group_name_H-M   'P 1'
#
loop_
_entity.id
_entity.type
_entity.pdbx_description
1 polymer ?
#
loop_
_entity_poly.entity_id
_entity_poly.type
_entity_poly.pdbx_seq_one_letter_code
_entity_poly.pdbx_strand_id
1 'polypeptide(L)'
;MNAPRIEEREHALLSPSSAYTWIACKASTAAQLDQPDDSSEFADDGTASHELAKWCLDAGTDASACKASTAAQLDQPDDSSEFADDGPASHELAKWCLDAGTDASAYMGRIIKVGEREFDVDEERADYVQMYVDGVRERIHAYELTGATVTMFVEQRLSIAHITGEKGAKGTSDCVLIAVWSDGRAEICVIDLKYGRGVEVSAVENFQGMIYAEAARNEHEDFYEFASVRIVIHQPRISEKPSEWVITPDALQTWIKTVAKPAAEQAMLYVDSVDFVPLSMGDFVPGEKQCKFCKAKAVCPALAKYVTDTMSSDFESIGDAADKGQTLPVDLLTADELGTIYPALPLIESWAKAVRGRIEYELLNGNVVPGVKLVQGRRGARAWSSVDDAEALLKSMRLKQEQMYNFKVISPTQAEKLLAKESPRRWKKAEALITQRDGAPSVAPESDKRPALVIAAPADDFEAVDPVVAQYVADLENAAFGNVADLENAAFGNVVTVDEGEDLC
;
A
#
# COMPACT_ATOMS: atom_id res chain seq x y z
N MET A 1 -20.08 28.12 -20.49
CA MET A 1 -18.62 27.91 -20.40
C MET A 1 -18.41 27.22 -19.07
N ASN A 2 -18.11 25.93 -19.07
CA ASN A 2 -17.80 25.21 -17.83
C ASN A 2 -16.49 25.80 -17.30
N ALA A 3 -16.43 26.06 -15.99
CA ALA A 3 -15.22 26.55 -15.33
C ALA A 3 -14.08 25.55 -15.56
N PRO A 4 -12.82 26.01 -15.74
CA PRO A 4 -11.69 25.09 -15.79
C PRO A 4 -11.65 24.26 -14.50
N ARG A 5 -11.44 22.94 -14.60
CA ARG A 5 -11.39 21.95 -13.48
C ARG A 5 -10.31 22.24 -12.41
N ILE A 6 -9.60 23.36 -12.53
CA ILE A 6 -8.37 23.73 -11.81
C ILE A 6 -8.60 24.82 -10.74
N GLU A 7 -9.72 25.56 -10.74
CA GLU A 7 -9.95 26.54 -9.67
C GLU A 7 -10.37 25.83 -8.36
N GLU A 8 -9.48 25.92 -7.36
CA GLU A 8 -9.59 25.43 -5.97
C GLU A 8 -9.49 23.91 -5.75
N ARG A 9 -8.35 23.31 -6.11
CA ARG A 9 -7.94 22.02 -5.54
C ARG A 9 -6.94 22.23 -4.40
N GLU A 10 -7.23 21.67 -3.23
CA GLU A 10 -6.32 21.75 -2.08
C GLU A 10 -5.04 20.93 -2.27
N HIS A 11 -5.03 19.92 -3.14
CA HIS A 11 -3.93 18.97 -3.36
C HIS A 11 -3.38 19.05 -4.79
N ALA A 12 -2.06 18.83 -4.92
CA ALA A 12 -1.41 18.72 -6.22
C ALA A 12 -1.85 17.42 -6.89
N LEU A 13 -2.39 17.52 -8.11
CA LEU A 13 -2.80 16.39 -8.94
C LEU A 13 -1.60 15.52 -9.33
N LEU A 14 -0.44 16.15 -9.51
CA LEU A 14 0.82 15.48 -9.83
C LEU A 14 1.68 15.32 -8.57
N SER A 15 1.19 14.57 -7.59
CA SER A 15 1.89 14.36 -6.32
C SER A 15 3.24 13.63 -6.52
N PRO A 16 4.26 13.88 -5.67
CA PRO A 16 5.53 13.15 -5.73
C PRO A 16 5.37 11.64 -5.52
N SER A 17 4.44 11.21 -4.64
CA SER A 17 4.16 9.79 -4.37
C SER A 17 3.58 9.05 -5.58
N SER A 18 2.88 9.76 -6.46
CA SER A 18 2.30 9.21 -7.71
C SER A 18 3.18 9.45 -8.95
N ALA A 19 4.42 9.90 -8.78
CA ALA A 19 5.31 10.28 -9.89
C ALA A 19 5.54 9.17 -10.92
N TYR A 20 5.66 7.91 -10.49
CA TYR A 20 5.78 6.79 -11.43
C TYR A 20 4.55 6.64 -12.34
N THR A 21 3.38 7.07 -11.90
CA THR A 21 2.14 7.02 -12.67
C THR A 21 2.11 8.15 -13.69
N TRP A 22 2.20 9.40 -13.26
CA TRP A 22 2.05 10.54 -14.17
C TRP A 22 3.27 10.80 -15.07
N ILE A 23 4.48 10.39 -14.68
CA ILE A 23 5.67 10.47 -15.54
C ILE A 23 5.58 9.44 -16.67
N ALA A 24 5.19 8.19 -16.36
CA ALA A 24 5.15 7.12 -17.34
C ALA A 24 3.90 7.19 -18.24
N CYS A 25 2.72 7.38 -17.64
CA CYS A 25 1.43 7.36 -18.32
C CYS A 25 0.68 8.68 -18.08
N LYS A 26 1.05 9.73 -18.82
CA LYS A 26 0.55 11.11 -18.63
C LYS A 26 -0.98 11.20 -18.73
N ALA A 27 -1.57 10.47 -19.68
CA ALA A 27 -3.01 10.41 -19.87
C ALA A 27 -3.76 9.79 -18.67
N SER A 28 -3.09 8.96 -17.87
CA SER A 28 -3.71 8.38 -16.66
C SER A 28 -4.08 9.46 -15.65
N THR A 29 -3.40 10.60 -15.61
CA THR A 29 -3.73 11.70 -14.70
C THR A 29 -5.16 12.20 -14.96
N ALA A 30 -5.52 12.43 -16.23
CA ALA A 30 -6.87 12.82 -16.60
C ALA A 30 -7.89 11.69 -16.40
N ALA A 31 -7.52 10.45 -16.72
CA ALA A 31 -8.40 9.30 -16.59
C ALA A 31 -8.79 8.98 -15.13
N GLN A 32 -7.98 9.40 -14.16
CA GLN A 32 -8.17 9.16 -12.73
C GLN A 32 -9.08 10.19 -12.04
N LEU A 33 -9.40 11.32 -12.68
CA LEU A 33 -10.10 12.45 -12.03
C LEU A 33 -11.48 12.11 -11.46
N ASP A 34 -12.21 11.22 -12.14
CA ASP A 34 -13.60 10.87 -11.83
C ASP A 34 -13.72 9.37 -11.45
N GLN A 35 -12.61 8.75 -11.05
CA GLN A 35 -12.59 7.35 -10.61
C GLN A 35 -12.71 7.30 -9.09
N PRO A 36 -13.48 6.32 -8.54
CA PRO A 36 -13.51 6.10 -7.11
C PRO A 36 -12.09 5.76 -6.61
N ASP A 37 -11.81 6.15 -5.38
CA ASP A 37 -10.63 5.67 -4.66
C ASP A 37 -10.83 4.19 -4.27
N ASP A 38 -10.73 3.30 -5.27
CA ASP A 38 -10.59 1.85 -5.09
C ASP A 38 -9.11 1.53 -4.90
N SER A 39 -8.50 2.20 -3.95
CA SER A 39 -7.10 2.01 -3.61
C SER A 39 -6.93 0.73 -2.80
N SER A 40 -5.83 0.04 -3.08
CA SER A 40 -5.41 -1.06 -2.22
C SER A 40 -4.73 -0.45 -0.99
N GLU A 41 -5.06 -0.97 0.19
CA GLU A 41 -4.38 -0.87 1.50
C GLU A 41 -3.02 -0.15 1.57
N PHE A 42 -2.08 -0.48 0.67
CA PHE A 42 -0.69 0.04 0.65
C PHE A 42 -0.48 1.38 -0.07
N ALA A 43 -1.42 1.82 -0.92
CA ALA A 43 -1.28 3.02 -1.75
C ALA A 43 -1.84 4.28 -1.07
N ASP A 44 -2.90 4.09 -0.28
CA ASP A 44 -3.51 5.11 0.57
C ASP A 44 -2.56 5.56 1.65
N ASP A 45 -1.85 4.59 2.23
CA ASP A 45 -0.92 4.77 3.35
C ASP A 45 0.10 5.89 3.08
N GLY A 46 0.70 5.90 1.89
CA GLY A 46 1.68 6.90 1.49
C GLY A 46 1.11 8.23 0.97
N THR A 47 -0.18 8.34 0.68
CA THR A 47 -0.78 9.64 0.27
C THR A 47 -1.44 10.31 1.48
N ALA A 48 -2.20 9.54 2.26
CA ALA A 48 -2.80 9.96 3.51
C ALA A 48 -1.73 10.46 4.52
N SER A 49 -0.52 9.87 4.52
CA SER A 49 0.56 10.28 5.43
C SER A 49 1.00 11.71 5.18
N HIS A 50 1.24 12.04 3.91
CA HIS A 50 1.68 13.37 3.52
C HIS A 50 0.52 14.39 3.63
N GLU A 51 -0.74 13.97 3.49
CA GLU A 51 -1.92 14.81 3.68
C GLU A 51 -2.16 15.18 5.15
N LEU A 52 -2.02 14.23 6.07
CA LEU A 52 -2.11 14.51 7.50
C LEU A 52 -1.01 15.48 7.93
N ALA A 53 0.25 15.19 7.53
CA ALA A 53 1.38 16.04 7.86
C ALA A 53 1.20 17.47 7.32
N LYS A 54 0.70 17.60 6.09
CA LYS A 54 0.33 18.88 5.48
C LYS A 54 -0.67 19.67 6.33
N TRP A 55 -1.73 19.04 6.82
CA TRP A 55 -2.74 19.71 7.65
C TRP A 55 -2.20 20.12 9.00
N CYS A 56 -1.40 19.28 9.67
CA CYS A 56 -0.75 19.63 10.93
C CYS A 56 0.12 20.89 10.79
N LEU A 57 0.81 21.03 9.65
CA LEU A 57 1.64 22.20 9.34
C LEU A 57 0.83 23.46 9.02
N ASP A 58 -0.23 23.35 8.21
CA ASP A 58 -1.08 24.50 7.86
C ASP A 58 -1.84 25.05 9.07
N ALA A 59 -2.29 24.16 9.96
CA ALA A 59 -3.00 24.54 11.17
C ALA A 59 -2.04 24.99 12.29
N GLY A 60 -0.75 24.68 12.20
CA GLY A 60 0.22 24.91 13.28
C GLY A 60 -0.13 24.11 14.54
N THR A 61 -0.76 22.94 14.38
CA THR A 61 -1.30 22.12 15.45
C THR A 61 -1.04 20.65 15.20
N ASP A 62 -0.83 19.89 16.28
CA ASP A 62 -0.68 18.43 16.22
C ASP A 62 -1.96 17.75 15.69
N ALA A 63 -1.83 16.57 15.10
CA ALA A 63 -2.94 15.83 14.49
C ALA A 63 -4.17 15.66 15.42
N SER A 64 -3.93 15.60 16.73
CA SER A 64 -4.96 15.48 17.77
C SER A 64 -5.93 16.67 17.89
N ALA A 65 -5.54 17.86 17.42
CA ALA A 65 -6.31 19.10 17.54
C ALA A 65 -7.11 19.46 16.28
N CYS A 66 -6.85 18.82 15.14
CA CYS A 66 -7.53 19.03 13.87
C CYS A 66 -8.90 18.33 13.81
N LYS A 67 -9.80 18.64 14.74
CA LYS A 67 -11.15 18.04 14.80
C LYS A 67 -12.23 18.76 13.98
N ALA A 68 -11.93 19.90 13.33
CA ALA A 68 -12.99 20.84 12.97
C ALA A 68 -13.15 21.20 11.47
N SER A 69 -12.30 20.75 10.55
CA SER A 69 -12.42 21.14 9.12
C SER A 69 -12.74 20.01 8.14
N THR A 70 -12.65 18.75 8.53
CA THR A 70 -12.71 17.65 7.56
C THR A 70 -14.12 17.08 7.31
N ALA A 71 -15.00 17.13 8.31
CA ALA A 71 -16.32 16.49 8.21
C ALA A 71 -17.38 17.28 7.42
N ALA A 72 -17.01 18.40 6.79
CA ALA A 72 -17.98 19.30 6.14
C ALA A 72 -17.82 19.47 4.62
N GLN A 73 -16.79 18.88 3.98
CA GLN A 73 -16.48 19.22 2.58
C GLN A 73 -16.45 18.10 1.56
N LEU A 74 -16.62 16.81 1.91
CA LEU A 74 -16.50 15.76 0.89
C LEU A 74 -17.65 14.76 0.73
N ASP A 75 -18.63 14.65 1.64
CA ASP A 75 -19.80 13.74 1.50
C ASP A 75 -19.47 12.41 0.75
N GLN A 76 -18.36 11.79 1.13
CA GLN A 76 -17.85 10.56 0.52
C GLN A 76 -17.77 9.49 1.62
N PRO A 77 -18.23 8.25 1.35
CA PRO A 77 -18.08 7.15 2.29
C PRO A 77 -16.60 6.81 2.48
N ASP A 78 -16.15 6.81 3.74
CA ASP A 78 -14.80 6.42 4.15
C ASP A 78 -14.67 4.88 4.17
N ASP A 79 -14.44 4.29 2.99
CA ASP A 79 -14.21 2.85 2.82
C ASP A 79 -12.72 2.46 2.96
N SER A 80 -11.85 3.36 3.44
CA SER A 80 -10.45 3.05 3.69
C SER A 80 -10.33 1.95 4.77
N SER A 81 -9.51 0.92 4.60
CA SER A 81 -9.36 -0.13 5.63
C SER A 81 -8.51 0.33 6.83
N GLU A 82 -8.60 -0.33 8.00
CA GLU A 82 -7.79 -0.06 9.22
C GLU A 82 -6.26 0.04 8.98
N PHE A 83 -5.77 -0.53 7.88
CA PHE A 83 -4.36 -0.54 7.49
C PHE A 83 -3.93 0.62 6.56
N ALA A 84 -4.89 1.36 5.97
CA ALA A 84 -4.62 2.49 5.06
C ALA A 84 -4.15 3.76 5.81
N ASP A 85 -4.30 3.77 7.12
CA ASP A 85 -4.02 4.92 8.01
C ASP A 85 -2.88 4.64 9.01
N ASP A 86 -2.23 3.47 8.91
CA ASP A 86 -1.15 3.01 9.80
C ASP A 86 0.17 3.76 9.54
N GLY A 87 0.42 4.11 8.28
CA GLY A 87 1.50 4.96 7.79
C GLY A 87 1.37 6.40 8.29
N PRO A 88 0.25 7.11 8.10
CA PRO A 88 0.10 8.48 8.56
C PRO A 88 0.35 8.62 10.07
N ALA A 89 -0.17 7.66 10.85
CA ALA A 89 0.10 7.62 12.28
C ALA A 89 1.59 7.42 12.58
N SER A 90 2.28 6.60 11.78
CA SER A 90 3.71 6.34 11.94
C SER A 90 4.60 7.53 11.54
N HIS A 91 4.23 8.29 10.51
CA HIS A 91 4.89 9.56 10.15
C HIS A 91 4.70 10.62 11.24
N GLU A 92 3.48 10.77 11.77
CA GLU A 92 3.20 11.69 12.87
C GLU A 92 4.01 11.31 14.14
N LEU A 93 4.11 10.02 14.46
CA LEU A 93 4.97 9.56 15.55
C LEU A 93 6.45 9.88 15.30
N ALA A 94 6.94 9.64 14.09
CA ALA A 94 8.30 9.97 13.70
C ALA A 94 8.58 11.48 13.84
N LYS A 95 7.63 12.31 13.41
CA LYS A 95 7.67 13.77 13.59
C LYS A 95 7.83 14.14 15.07
N TRP A 96 6.98 13.62 15.95
CA TRP A 96 7.08 13.90 17.39
C TRP A 96 8.45 13.54 17.96
N CYS A 97 9.01 12.40 17.53
CA CYS A 97 10.31 11.92 17.98
C CYS A 97 11.47 12.80 17.51
N LEU A 98 11.44 13.25 16.25
CA LEU A 98 12.47 14.08 15.66
C LEU A 98 12.41 15.53 16.16
N ASP A 99 11.21 16.12 16.27
CA ASP A 99 11.02 17.49 16.77
C ASP A 99 11.39 17.62 18.25
N ALA A 100 11.02 16.63 19.08
CA ALA A 100 11.30 16.65 20.51
C ALA A 100 12.67 16.06 20.89
N GLY A 101 13.35 15.37 19.97
CA GLY A 101 14.58 14.64 20.27
C GLY A 101 14.36 13.48 21.26
N THR A 102 13.20 12.84 21.23
CA THR A 102 12.79 11.76 22.13
C THR A 102 12.61 10.44 21.39
N ASP A 103 12.72 9.32 22.08
CA ASP A 103 12.45 7.99 21.51
C ASP A 103 10.95 7.72 21.37
N ALA A 104 10.56 6.89 20.41
CA ALA A 104 9.18 6.48 20.17
C ALA A 104 8.56 5.81 21.40
N SER A 105 9.38 5.11 22.20
CA SER A 105 8.97 4.51 23.47
C SER A 105 8.38 5.52 24.48
N ALA A 106 8.75 6.80 24.38
CA ALA A 106 8.20 7.86 25.24
C ALA A 106 6.71 8.17 24.95
N TYR A 107 6.21 7.73 23.80
CA TYR A 107 4.84 7.94 23.35
C TYR A 107 3.98 6.67 23.44
N MET A 108 4.50 5.55 23.98
CA MET A 108 3.72 4.32 24.15
C MET A 108 2.42 4.55 24.91
N GLY A 109 1.34 3.95 24.42
CA GLY A 109 -0.01 4.07 24.97
C GLY A 109 -0.67 5.42 24.70
N ARG A 110 -0.04 6.33 23.96
CA ARG A 110 -0.73 7.50 23.40
C ARG A 110 -1.51 7.11 22.16
N ILE A 111 -2.48 7.94 21.83
CA ILE A 111 -3.33 7.79 20.65
C ILE A 111 -2.93 8.86 19.63
N ILE A 112 -2.66 8.41 18.41
CA ILE A 112 -2.47 9.25 17.23
C ILE A 112 -3.78 9.29 16.46
N LYS A 113 -4.22 10.48 16.08
CA LYS A 113 -5.47 10.64 15.33
C LYS A 113 -5.16 10.92 13.88
N VAL A 114 -5.74 10.14 12.99
CA VAL A 114 -5.63 10.30 11.53
C VAL A 114 -7.05 10.33 11.00
N GLY A 115 -7.51 11.51 10.54
CA GLY A 115 -8.91 11.70 10.19
C GLY A 115 -9.85 11.38 11.37
N GLU A 116 -10.82 10.50 11.17
CA GLU A 116 -11.75 10.05 12.21
C GLU A 116 -11.23 8.88 13.06
N ARG A 117 -10.05 8.34 12.73
CA ARG A 117 -9.51 7.12 13.33
C ARG A 117 -8.46 7.40 14.38
N GLU A 118 -8.33 6.45 15.29
CA GLU A 118 -7.45 6.50 16.45
C GLU A 118 -6.49 5.31 16.41
N PHE A 119 -5.19 5.58 16.50
CA PHE A 119 -4.11 4.61 16.42
C PHE A 119 -3.32 4.61 17.72
N ASP A 120 -3.32 3.49 18.44
CA ASP A 120 -2.53 3.33 19.65
C ASP A 120 -1.05 3.17 19.34
N VAL A 121 -0.18 3.96 19.97
CA VAL A 121 1.27 3.71 19.91
C VAL A 121 1.58 2.47 20.75
N ASP A 122 1.54 1.31 20.10
CA ASP A 122 1.93 0.03 20.67
C ASP A 122 3.44 -0.25 20.55
N GLU A 123 3.90 -1.36 21.12
CA GLU A 123 5.32 -1.76 21.10
C GLU A 123 5.82 -1.95 19.66
N GLU A 124 4.99 -2.52 18.79
CA GLU A 124 5.37 -2.80 17.39
C GLU A 124 5.57 -1.51 16.58
N ARG A 125 4.61 -0.56 16.63
CA ARG A 125 4.76 0.74 15.95
C ARG A 125 5.93 1.53 16.53
N ALA A 126 6.06 1.55 17.86
CA ALA A 126 7.16 2.26 18.51
C ALA A 126 8.53 1.72 18.04
N ASP A 127 8.69 0.39 17.98
CA ASP A 127 9.94 -0.23 17.53
C ASP A 127 10.25 0.10 16.06
N TYR A 128 9.29 -0.01 15.15
CA TYR A 128 9.53 0.28 13.73
C TYR A 128 9.79 1.78 13.47
N VAL A 129 9.06 2.67 14.14
CA VAL A 129 9.30 4.12 14.02
C VAL A 129 10.64 4.50 14.67
N GLN A 130 11.03 3.85 15.77
CA GLN A 130 12.33 4.07 16.39
C GLN A 130 13.47 3.76 15.42
N MET A 131 13.38 2.69 14.62
CA MET A 131 14.39 2.38 13.61
C MET A 131 14.60 3.54 12.62
N TYR A 132 13.52 4.17 12.16
CA TYR A 132 13.60 5.35 11.31
C TYR A 132 14.25 6.55 12.01
N VAL A 133 13.81 6.84 13.23
CA VAL A 133 14.33 7.95 14.04
C VAL A 133 15.82 7.77 14.31
N ASP A 134 16.25 6.56 14.64
CA ASP A 134 17.65 6.22 14.84
C ASP A 134 18.44 6.37 13.53
N GLY A 135 17.91 5.90 12.40
CA GLY A 135 18.54 6.08 11.09
C GLY A 135 18.78 7.55 10.71
N VAL A 136 17.82 8.44 11.02
CA VAL A 136 17.98 9.90 10.84
C VAL A 136 19.05 10.47 11.78
N ARG A 137 19.01 10.10 13.07
CA ARG A 137 19.99 10.58 14.07
C ARG A 137 21.41 10.10 13.77
N GLU A 138 21.56 8.84 13.38
CA GLU A 138 22.83 8.26 12.94
C GLU A 138 23.38 9.00 11.72
N ARG A 139 22.52 9.38 10.77
CA ARG A 139 22.91 10.20 9.61
C ARG A 139 23.45 11.56 10.03
N ILE A 140 22.73 12.26 10.90
CA ILE A 140 23.15 13.56 11.44
C ILE A 140 24.52 13.42 12.11
N HIS A 141 24.66 12.42 12.99
CA HIS A 141 25.92 12.16 13.67
C HIS A 141 27.06 11.84 12.70
N ALA A 142 26.80 11.06 11.66
CA ALA A 142 27.79 10.75 10.62
C ALA A 142 28.27 12.01 9.89
N TYR A 143 27.37 12.95 9.57
CA TYR A 143 27.77 14.24 9.00
C TYR A 143 28.61 15.08 9.97
N GLU A 144 28.19 15.19 11.22
CA GLU A 144 28.93 15.94 12.26
C GLU A 144 30.34 15.38 12.49
N LEU A 145 30.50 14.05 12.47
CA LEU A 145 31.82 13.40 12.56
C LEU A 145 32.77 13.79 11.41
N THR A 146 32.22 14.18 10.26
CA THR A 146 33.00 14.70 9.13
C THR A 146 33.23 16.21 9.18
N GLY A 147 32.79 16.88 10.25
CA GLY A 147 32.93 18.32 10.46
C GLY A 147 31.84 19.16 9.80
N ALA A 148 30.71 18.56 9.39
CA ALA A 148 29.58 19.30 8.88
C ALA A 148 28.73 19.88 10.01
N THR A 149 28.15 21.06 9.78
CA THR A 149 26.99 21.54 10.54
C THR A 149 25.73 21.07 9.83
N VAL A 150 24.80 20.46 10.55
CA VAL A 150 23.58 19.89 9.97
C VAL A 150 22.35 20.68 10.42
N THR A 151 21.50 21.05 9.47
CA THR A 151 20.15 21.56 9.74
C THR A 151 19.13 20.51 9.33
N MET A 152 18.21 20.18 10.24
CA MET A 152 17.14 19.22 10.00
C MET A 152 15.80 19.93 9.85
N PHE A 153 15.04 19.54 8.84
CA PHE A 153 13.65 19.97 8.62
C PHE A 153 12.78 18.71 8.60
N VAL A 154 11.79 18.66 9.51
CA VAL A 154 10.89 17.51 9.67
C VAL A 154 9.51 17.88 9.15
N GLU A 155 8.91 17.00 8.35
CA GLU A 155 7.67 17.25 7.61
C GLU A 155 7.75 18.60 6.89
N GLN A 156 8.82 18.80 6.10
CA GLN A 156 9.02 20.06 5.40
C GLN A 156 8.06 20.17 4.23
N ARG A 157 7.18 21.17 4.26
CA ARG A 157 6.35 21.51 3.11
C ARG A 157 7.13 22.28 2.06
N LEU A 158 7.18 21.73 0.86
CA LEU A 158 8.00 22.21 -0.25
C LEU A 158 7.12 22.54 -1.47
N SER A 159 7.43 23.64 -2.14
CA SER A 159 6.78 23.99 -3.41
C SER A 159 7.25 23.06 -4.52
N ILE A 160 6.32 22.36 -5.18
CA ILE A 160 6.59 21.54 -6.36
C ILE A 160 6.04 22.17 -7.65
N ALA A 161 5.38 23.33 -7.54
CA ALA A 161 4.78 24.06 -8.67
C ALA A 161 5.77 24.33 -9.81
N HIS A 162 7.05 24.57 -9.49
CA HIS A 162 8.10 24.80 -10.49
C HIS A 162 8.44 23.54 -11.31
N ILE A 163 8.05 22.35 -10.82
CA ILE A 163 8.21 21.04 -11.48
C ILE A 163 6.91 20.64 -12.18
N THR A 164 5.77 20.74 -11.48
CA THR A 164 4.49 20.21 -11.96
C THR A 164 3.73 21.19 -12.86
N GLY A 165 4.04 22.49 -12.79
CA GLY A 165 3.31 23.55 -13.47
C GLY A 165 1.99 23.94 -12.80
N GLU A 166 1.55 23.17 -11.80
CA GLU A 166 0.33 23.43 -11.04
C GLU A 166 0.52 24.62 -10.09
N LYS A 167 -0.35 25.62 -10.20
CA LYS A 167 -0.26 26.84 -9.38
C LYS A 167 -0.45 26.49 -7.90
N GLY A 168 0.56 26.80 -7.09
CA GLY A 168 0.51 26.58 -5.65
C GLY A 168 0.68 25.13 -5.21
N ALA A 169 1.04 24.21 -6.13
CA ALA A 169 1.29 22.83 -5.78
C ALA A 169 2.45 22.69 -4.79
N LYS A 170 2.18 21.93 -3.73
CA LYS A 170 3.12 21.64 -2.64
C LYS A 170 3.09 20.14 -2.35
N GLY A 171 4.22 19.60 -1.91
CA GLY A 171 4.33 18.29 -1.27
C GLY A 171 5.02 18.42 0.08
N THR A 172 4.95 17.39 0.91
CA THR A 172 5.58 17.37 2.24
C THR A 172 6.66 16.31 2.25
N SER A 173 7.90 16.63 2.59
CA SER A 173 8.98 15.65 2.74
C SER A 173 9.14 15.29 4.21
N ASP A 174 9.21 14.00 4.55
CA ASP A 174 9.25 13.53 5.94
C ASP A 174 10.45 14.09 6.70
N CYS A 175 11.65 14.01 6.10
CA CYS A 175 12.85 14.62 6.66
C CYS A 175 13.79 15.11 5.55
N VAL A 176 14.26 16.36 5.69
CA VAL A 176 15.30 16.96 4.87
C VAL A 176 16.45 17.39 5.76
N LEU A 177 17.65 16.93 5.46
CA LEU A 177 18.89 17.37 6.09
C LEU A 177 19.69 18.23 5.11
N ILE A 178 20.19 19.37 5.59
CA ILE A 178 21.19 20.17 4.90
C ILE A 178 22.48 20.10 5.72
N ALA A 179 23.49 19.44 5.17
CA ALA A 179 24.82 19.33 5.78
C ALA A 179 25.77 20.32 5.09
N VAL A 180 26.44 21.18 5.85
CA VAL A 180 27.37 22.20 5.35
C VAL A 180 28.73 22.04 6.01
N TRP A 181 29.78 21.89 5.22
CA TRP A 181 31.15 21.77 5.70
C TRP A 181 31.84 23.12 5.78
N SER A 182 32.90 23.20 6.59
CA SER A 182 33.69 24.43 6.76
C SER A 182 34.37 24.94 5.47
N ASP A 183 34.50 24.08 4.46
CA ASP A 183 35.04 24.42 3.14
C ASP A 183 33.99 25.01 2.18
N GLY A 184 32.74 25.18 2.65
CA GLY A 184 31.62 25.74 1.88
C GLY A 184 30.84 24.71 1.08
N ARG A 185 31.27 23.43 1.02
CA ARG A 185 30.49 22.38 0.37
C ARG A 185 29.20 22.14 1.15
N ALA A 186 28.10 21.91 0.44
CA ALA A 186 26.83 21.50 1.03
C ALA A 186 26.29 20.20 0.39
N GLU A 187 25.62 19.37 1.18
CA GLU A 187 24.86 18.20 0.71
C GLU A 187 23.42 18.36 1.18
N ILE A 188 22.47 18.08 0.29
CA ILE A 188 21.07 17.89 0.64
C ILE A 188 20.77 16.39 0.75
N CYS A 189 20.12 15.98 1.83
CA CYS A 189 19.72 14.59 2.05
C CYS A 189 18.24 14.50 2.38
N VAL A 190 17.46 13.92 1.47
CA VAL A 190 16.04 13.64 1.67
C VAL A 190 15.90 12.22 2.21
N ILE A 191 15.20 12.07 3.33
CA ILE A 191 14.95 10.79 3.99
C ILE A 191 13.44 10.57 4.07
N ASP A 192 12.95 9.62 3.28
CA ASP A 192 11.53 9.27 3.17
C ASP A 192 11.27 7.96 3.94
N LEU A 193 10.26 7.99 4.81
CA LEU A 193 9.76 6.85 5.57
C LEU A 193 8.74 6.11 4.70
N LYS A 194 8.96 4.81 4.53
CA LYS A 194 7.97 3.89 3.98
C LYS A 194 7.54 2.92 5.07
N TYR A 195 6.31 3.07 5.54
CA TYR A 195 5.75 2.21 6.57
C TYR A 195 4.99 1.00 6.01
N GLY A 196 4.67 0.98 4.72
CA GLY A 196 3.97 -0.14 4.09
C GLY A 196 4.72 -1.48 4.16
N ARG A 197 3.97 -2.59 4.16
CA ARG A 197 4.48 -3.98 4.14
C ARG A 197 4.52 -4.55 2.72
N GLY A 198 5.44 -5.47 2.47
CA GLY A 198 5.39 -6.40 1.33
C GLY A 198 6.02 -5.93 0.01
N VAL A 199 6.26 -4.63 -0.21
CA VAL A 199 6.93 -4.13 -1.43
C VAL A 199 8.14 -3.30 -1.03
N GLU A 200 9.34 -3.79 -1.36
CA GLU A 200 10.58 -3.04 -1.17
C GLU A 200 10.61 -1.81 -2.08
N VAL A 201 10.94 -0.65 -1.51
CA VAL A 201 11.10 0.61 -2.24
C VAL A 201 12.57 1.00 -2.29
N SER A 202 13.12 1.12 -3.50
CA SER A 202 14.51 1.52 -3.72
C SER A 202 14.67 3.04 -3.74
N ALA A 203 15.79 3.53 -3.22
CA ALA A 203 16.24 4.92 -3.35
C ALA A 203 16.85 5.23 -4.73
N VAL A 204 17.34 4.21 -5.44
CA VAL A 204 17.99 4.38 -6.75
C VAL A 204 16.98 4.86 -7.76
N GLU A 205 17.20 6.06 -8.32
CA GLU A 205 16.31 6.70 -9.29
C GLU A 205 14.85 6.78 -8.78
N ASN A 206 14.71 7.04 -7.47
CA ASN A 206 13.40 7.19 -6.84
C ASN A 206 12.75 8.53 -7.22
N PHE A 207 11.69 8.51 -8.03
CA PHE A 207 11.09 9.74 -8.56
C PHE A 207 10.51 10.64 -7.47
N GLN A 208 9.91 10.07 -6.42
CA GLN A 208 9.40 10.82 -5.27
C GLN A 208 10.54 11.55 -4.56
N GLY A 209 11.60 10.83 -4.19
CA GLY A 209 12.78 11.38 -3.55
C GLY A 209 13.49 12.43 -4.41
N MET A 210 13.56 12.23 -5.73
CA MET A 210 14.13 13.20 -6.67
C MET A 210 13.33 14.50 -6.75
N ILE A 211 11.99 14.42 -6.77
CA ILE A 211 11.13 15.61 -6.77
C ILE A 211 11.27 16.38 -5.45
N TYR A 212 11.27 15.69 -4.31
CA TYR A 212 11.49 16.36 -3.01
C TYR A 212 12.89 16.95 -2.90
N ALA A 213 13.92 16.26 -3.40
CA ALA A 213 15.27 16.77 -3.41
C ALA A 213 15.40 18.03 -4.27
N GLU A 214 14.78 18.08 -5.45
CA GLU A 214 14.77 19.28 -6.28
C GLU A 214 13.97 20.41 -5.62
N ALA A 215 12.83 20.09 -5.00
CA ALA A 215 12.00 21.09 -4.35
C ALA A 215 12.71 21.72 -3.14
N ALA A 216 13.40 20.90 -2.33
CA ALA A 216 14.20 21.39 -1.23
C ALA A 216 15.47 22.13 -1.72
N ARG A 217 16.11 21.67 -2.80
CA ARG A 217 17.20 22.40 -3.44
C ARG A 217 16.75 23.78 -3.89
N ASN A 218 15.61 23.88 -4.59
CA ASN A 218 15.04 25.14 -5.07
C ASN A 218 14.65 26.09 -3.92
N GLU A 219 14.17 25.57 -2.79
CA GLU A 219 13.83 26.38 -1.60
C GLU A 219 15.09 27.00 -0.96
N HIS A 220 16.24 26.30 -1.05
CA HIS A 220 17.45 26.64 -0.30
C HIS A 220 18.65 27.06 -1.17
N GLU A 221 18.50 27.12 -2.49
CA GLU A 221 19.60 27.40 -3.45
C GLU A 221 20.19 28.82 -3.30
N ASP A 222 19.42 29.78 -2.78
CA ASP A 222 19.90 31.14 -2.51
C ASP A 222 20.92 31.19 -1.36
N PHE A 223 20.96 30.16 -0.52
CA PHE A 223 21.81 30.10 0.68
C PHE A 223 22.98 29.12 0.53
N TYR A 224 22.84 28.09 -0.29
CA TYR A 224 23.80 27.00 -0.38
C TYR A 224 24.12 26.61 -1.83
N GLU A 225 25.40 26.40 -2.10
CA GLU A 225 25.85 25.74 -3.33
C GLU A 225 26.01 24.24 -3.04
N PHE A 226 24.97 23.48 -3.36
CA PHE A 226 24.96 22.03 -3.14
C PHE A 226 25.96 21.34 -4.08
N ALA A 227 26.78 20.45 -3.53
CA ALA A 227 27.73 19.62 -4.26
C ALA A 227 27.19 18.20 -4.52
N SER A 228 26.26 17.75 -3.68
CA SER A 228 25.64 16.42 -3.76
C SER A 228 24.20 16.44 -3.26
N VAL A 229 23.42 15.53 -3.83
CA VAL A 229 22.05 15.21 -3.41
C VAL A 229 22.03 13.75 -3.01
N ARG A 230 21.47 13.47 -1.84
CA ARG A 230 21.24 12.12 -1.34
C ARG A 230 19.76 11.87 -1.16
N ILE A 231 19.33 10.70 -1.58
CA ILE A 231 17.99 10.18 -1.37
C ILE A 231 18.12 8.92 -0.54
N VAL A 232 17.34 8.84 0.53
CA VAL A 232 17.30 7.72 1.45
C VAL A 232 15.85 7.26 1.57
N ILE A 233 15.60 5.99 1.31
CA ILE A 233 14.31 5.35 1.58
C ILE A 233 14.48 4.43 2.77
N HIS A 234 13.76 4.73 3.85
CA HIS A 234 13.80 3.96 5.07
C HIS A 234 12.52 3.15 5.19
N GLN A 235 12.61 1.82 5.18
CA GLN A 235 11.46 0.93 5.22
C GLN A 235 11.57 -0.12 6.34
N PRO A 236 11.37 0.29 7.62
CA PRO A 236 11.70 -0.53 8.80
C PRO A 236 11.03 -1.91 8.84
N ARG A 237 9.83 -2.03 8.26
CA ARG A 237 9.06 -3.29 8.23
C ARG A 237 9.52 -4.29 7.16
N ILE A 238 10.43 -3.89 6.26
CA ILE A 238 10.99 -4.74 5.20
C ILE A 238 12.49 -4.95 5.38
N SER A 239 13.22 -3.88 5.70
CA SER A 239 14.67 -3.91 5.86
C SER A 239 15.11 -3.05 7.03
N GLU A 240 16.03 -3.60 7.84
CA GLU A 240 16.72 -2.84 8.89
C GLU A 240 17.65 -1.77 8.31
N LYS A 241 18.15 -1.98 7.09
CA LYS A 241 19.06 -1.04 6.42
C LYS A 241 18.30 -0.19 5.42
N PRO A 242 18.43 1.16 5.48
CA PRO A 242 17.86 2.03 4.47
C PRO A 242 18.45 1.79 3.08
N SER A 243 17.63 1.98 2.05
CA SER A 243 18.10 2.11 0.67
C SER A 243 18.66 3.51 0.47
N GLU A 244 19.81 3.64 -0.19
CA GLU A 244 20.46 4.94 -0.41
C GLU A 244 20.88 5.12 -1.85
N TRP A 245 20.78 6.35 -2.33
CA TRP A 245 21.29 6.77 -3.61
C TRP A 245 21.81 8.20 -3.58
N VAL A 246 22.90 8.45 -4.31
CA VAL A 246 23.54 9.76 -4.41
C VAL A 246 23.57 10.17 -5.87
N ILE A 247 23.13 11.40 -6.13
CA ILE A 247 23.11 12.03 -7.44
C ILE A 247 23.72 13.43 -7.36
N THR A 248 24.28 13.92 -8.46
CA THR A 248 24.77 15.31 -8.53
C THR A 248 23.60 16.27 -8.77
N PRO A 249 23.66 17.52 -8.27
CA PRO A 249 22.65 18.52 -8.56
C PRO A 249 22.40 18.72 -10.07
N ASP A 250 23.46 18.71 -10.88
CA ASP A 250 23.34 18.85 -12.34
C ASP A 250 22.58 17.69 -12.99
N ALA A 251 22.83 16.45 -12.55
CA ALA A 251 22.13 15.28 -13.07
C ALA A 251 20.65 15.29 -12.64
N LEU A 252 20.37 15.68 -11.38
CA LEU A 252 19.01 15.86 -10.89
C LEU A 252 18.26 16.91 -11.70
N GLN A 253 18.82 18.10 -11.86
CA GLN A 253 18.22 19.17 -12.65
C GLN A 253 18.03 18.78 -14.12
N THR A 254 18.96 18.00 -14.68
CA THR A 254 18.84 17.47 -16.04
C THR A 254 17.62 16.55 -16.14
N TRP A 255 17.45 15.62 -15.21
CA TRP A 255 16.27 14.76 -15.15
C TRP A 255 14.97 15.56 -14.98
N ILE A 256 14.97 16.56 -14.11
CA ILE A 256 13.81 17.45 -13.93
C ILE A 256 13.44 18.15 -15.24
N LYS A 257 14.43 18.69 -15.96
CA LYS A 257 14.23 19.44 -17.21
C LYS A 257 13.82 18.54 -18.39
N THR A 258 14.31 17.31 -18.46
CA THR A 258 14.12 16.43 -19.63
C THR A 258 13.06 15.35 -19.44
N VAL A 259 12.70 15.03 -18.19
CA VAL A 259 11.76 13.96 -17.86
C VAL A 259 10.56 14.48 -17.08
N ALA A 260 10.79 15.03 -15.87
CA ALA A 260 9.68 15.34 -14.96
C ALA A 260 8.81 16.51 -15.46
N LYS A 261 9.42 17.66 -15.79
CA LYS A 261 8.68 18.85 -16.26
C LYS A 261 7.90 18.58 -17.56
N PRO A 262 8.52 18.01 -18.62
CA PRO A 262 7.77 17.73 -19.85
C PRO A 262 6.63 16.72 -19.63
N ALA A 263 6.81 15.73 -18.76
CA ALA A 263 5.76 14.78 -18.43
C ALA A 263 4.61 15.45 -17.66
N ALA A 264 4.93 16.33 -16.71
CA ALA A 264 3.94 17.11 -15.98
C ALA A 264 3.14 18.04 -16.89
N GLU A 265 3.83 18.79 -17.77
CA GLU A 265 3.21 19.64 -18.77
C GLU A 265 2.24 18.85 -19.65
N GLN A 266 2.66 17.68 -20.14
CA GLN A 266 1.80 16.83 -20.95
C GLN A 266 0.62 16.24 -20.16
N ALA A 267 0.83 15.85 -18.90
CA ALA A 267 -0.25 15.38 -18.03
C ALA A 267 -1.30 16.47 -17.79
N MET A 268 -0.87 17.70 -17.54
CA MET A 268 -1.77 18.86 -17.39
C MET A 268 -2.51 19.18 -18.68
N LEU A 269 -1.87 19.06 -19.85
CA LEU A 269 -2.56 19.20 -21.13
C LEU A 269 -3.68 18.17 -21.31
N TYR A 270 -3.49 16.92 -20.88
CA TYR A 270 -4.57 15.92 -20.89
C TYR A 270 -5.71 16.33 -19.95
N VAL A 271 -5.39 16.79 -18.75
CA VAL A 271 -6.38 17.23 -17.75
C VAL A 271 -7.21 18.40 -18.28
N ASP A 272 -6.57 19.36 -18.93
CA ASP A 272 -7.23 20.56 -19.47
C ASP A 272 -8.08 20.27 -20.71
N SER A 273 -7.73 19.23 -21.48
CA SER A 273 -8.38 18.93 -22.76
C SER A 273 -9.38 17.78 -22.73
N VAL A 274 -9.38 16.93 -21.70
CA VAL A 274 -10.17 15.67 -21.68
C VAL A 274 -11.68 15.87 -21.87
N ASP A 275 -12.22 17.02 -21.44
CA ASP A 275 -13.63 17.37 -21.63
C ASP A 275 -14.00 17.68 -23.09
N PHE A 276 -13.02 18.00 -23.92
CA PHE A 276 -13.20 18.39 -25.33
C PHE A 276 -12.57 17.38 -26.30
N VAL A 277 -11.53 16.68 -25.87
CA VAL A 277 -10.76 15.71 -26.64
C VAL A 277 -10.73 14.41 -25.82
N PRO A 278 -11.55 13.40 -26.19
CA PRO A 278 -11.57 12.13 -25.50
C PRO A 278 -10.21 11.44 -25.54
N LEU A 279 -9.82 10.82 -24.43
CA LEU A 279 -8.62 9.98 -24.38
C LEU A 279 -8.76 8.79 -25.33
N SER A 280 -7.73 8.55 -26.11
CA SER A 280 -7.60 7.41 -27.00
C SER A 280 -6.71 6.33 -26.36
N MET A 281 -6.84 5.09 -26.83
CA MET A 281 -6.03 3.98 -26.33
C MET A 281 -4.51 4.23 -26.49
N GLY A 282 -4.10 4.96 -27.54
CA GLY A 282 -2.70 5.30 -27.80
C GLY A 282 -2.10 6.33 -26.85
N ASP A 283 -2.93 7.02 -26.06
CA ASP A 283 -2.47 8.01 -25.09
C ASP A 283 -1.96 7.36 -23.79
N PHE A 284 -2.34 6.11 -23.55
CA PHE A 284 -1.99 5.35 -22.36
C PHE A 284 -0.74 4.49 -22.58
N VAL A 285 0.05 4.35 -21.51
CA VAL A 285 1.26 3.54 -21.47
C VAL A 285 1.10 2.52 -20.34
N PRO A 286 0.45 1.37 -20.57
CA PRO A 286 0.28 0.35 -19.53
C PRO A 286 1.61 -0.30 -19.14
N GLY A 287 1.73 -0.71 -17.89
CA GLY A 287 2.91 -1.38 -17.35
C GLY A 287 2.88 -1.48 -15.84
N GLU A 288 3.70 -2.36 -15.29
CA GLU A 288 3.62 -2.79 -13.89
C GLU A 288 3.64 -1.61 -12.90
N LYS A 289 4.65 -0.74 -12.96
CA LYS A 289 4.84 0.35 -11.99
C LYS A 289 3.72 1.40 -12.06
N GLN A 290 3.41 1.88 -13.26
CA GLN A 290 2.44 2.95 -13.47
C GLN A 290 0.98 2.50 -13.34
N CYS A 291 0.69 1.22 -13.56
CA CYS A 291 -0.67 0.69 -13.40
C CYS A 291 -0.96 0.18 -11.99
N LYS A 292 0.06 -0.15 -11.19
CA LYS A 292 -0.11 -0.73 -9.83
C LYS A 292 -1.05 0.10 -8.96
N PHE A 293 -0.83 1.41 -8.93
CA PHE A 293 -1.56 2.37 -8.09
C PHE A 293 -2.44 3.33 -8.89
N CYS A 294 -2.69 3.05 -10.18
CA CYS A 294 -3.56 3.90 -10.99
C CYS A 294 -5.03 3.64 -10.65
N LYS A 295 -5.76 4.67 -10.23
CA LYS A 295 -7.20 4.57 -9.88
C LYS A 295 -8.06 4.13 -11.08
N ALA A 296 -7.64 4.49 -12.29
CA ALA A 296 -8.33 4.14 -13.53
C ALA A 296 -8.03 2.71 -14.04
N LYS A 297 -7.20 1.92 -13.34
CA LYS A 297 -6.73 0.61 -13.84
C LYS A 297 -7.87 -0.37 -14.16
N ALA A 298 -8.97 -0.34 -13.42
CA ALA A 298 -10.11 -1.22 -13.65
C ALA A 298 -10.83 -0.94 -14.98
N VAL A 299 -10.89 0.32 -15.41
CA VAL A 299 -11.63 0.79 -16.60
C VAL A 299 -10.73 1.19 -17.77
N CYS A 300 -9.42 1.06 -17.63
CA CYS A 300 -8.44 1.49 -18.63
C CYS A 300 -8.47 0.54 -19.86
N PRO A 301 -8.88 1.02 -21.05
CA PRO A 301 -8.97 0.18 -22.24
C PRO A 301 -7.60 -0.29 -22.72
N ALA A 302 -6.55 0.52 -22.54
CA ALA A 302 -5.18 0.15 -22.91
C ALA A 302 -4.59 -0.92 -21.97
N LEU A 303 -4.90 -0.87 -20.67
CA LEU A 303 -4.48 -1.91 -19.73
C LEU A 303 -5.24 -3.22 -20.00
N ALA A 304 -6.54 -3.14 -20.24
CA ALA A 304 -7.34 -4.31 -20.63
C ALA A 304 -6.79 -4.97 -21.89
N LYS A 305 -6.45 -4.18 -22.92
CA LYS A 305 -5.78 -4.67 -24.13
C LYS A 305 -4.40 -5.25 -23.82
N TYR A 306 -3.56 -4.57 -23.05
CA TYR A 306 -2.22 -5.05 -22.69
C TYR A 306 -2.29 -6.42 -22.00
N VAL A 307 -3.15 -6.56 -21.00
CA VAL A 307 -3.37 -7.84 -20.31
C VAL A 307 -3.89 -8.90 -21.27
N THR A 308 -4.88 -8.57 -22.12
CA THR A 308 -5.45 -9.52 -23.08
C THR A 308 -4.43 -9.95 -24.13
N ASP A 309 -3.62 -9.01 -24.64
CA ASP A 309 -2.58 -9.28 -25.63
C ASP A 309 -1.49 -10.16 -25.00
N THR A 310 -1.04 -9.88 -23.78
CA THR A 310 -0.10 -10.76 -23.06
C THR A 310 -0.67 -12.17 -22.87
N MET A 311 -1.98 -12.31 -22.65
CA MET A 311 -2.63 -13.61 -22.57
C MET A 311 -2.83 -14.29 -23.95
N SER A 312 -2.91 -13.51 -25.03
CA SER A 312 -3.25 -14.00 -26.38
C SER A 312 -2.01 -14.25 -27.25
N SER A 313 -0.98 -13.41 -27.17
CA SER A 313 0.26 -13.56 -27.95
C SER A 313 1.04 -14.82 -27.57
N ASP A 314 0.92 -15.27 -26.33
CA ASP A 314 1.55 -16.49 -25.85
C ASP A 314 0.74 -17.76 -26.23
N PHE A 315 -0.50 -17.58 -26.71
CA PHE A 315 -1.33 -18.66 -27.26
C PHE A 315 -1.23 -18.79 -28.78
N GLU A 316 -0.74 -17.78 -29.50
CA GLU A 316 -0.61 -17.82 -30.98
C GLU A 316 0.49 -18.77 -31.49
N SER A 317 1.36 -19.27 -30.61
CA SER A 317 2.28 -20.40 -30.89
C SER A 317 1.53 -21.74 -31.07
N ILE A 318 0.28 -21.83 -30.60
CA ILE A 318 -0.56 -23.02 -30.74
C ILE A 318 -1.70 -22.68 -31.70
N GLY A 319 -1.35 -22.69 -32.99
CA GLY A 319 -2.30 -22.57 -34.09
C GLY A 319 -3.47 -23.55 -33.95
N ASP A 320 -4.67 -23.01 -34.18
CA ASP A 320 -5.99 -23.65 -34.32
C ASP A 320 -6.89 -23.81 -33.07
N ALA A 321 -6.50 -23.37 -31.86
CA ALA A 321 -7.36 -23.48 -30.67
C ALA A 321 -8.00 -22.17 -30.16
N ALA A 322 -7.55 -21.00 -30.63
CA ALA A 322 -8.01 -19.70 -30.12
C ALA A 322 -9.45 -19.34 -30.52
N ASP A 323 -10.02 -19.97 -31.55
CA ASP A 323 -11.35 -19.64 -32.09
C ASP A 323 -12.53 -20.16 -31.23
N LYS A 324 -12.27 -20.78 -30.08
CA LYS A 324 -13.31 -21.45 -29.25
C LYS A 324 -13.26 -21.19 -27.75
N GLY A 325 -12.49 -20.21 -27.27
CA GLY A 325 -12.48 -19.87 -25.84
C GLY A 325 -12.13 -21.05 -24.93
N GLN A 326 -11.27 -21.97 -25.40
CA GLN A 326 -10.74 -23.04 -24.57
C GLN A 326 -9.53 -22.51 -23.80
N THR A 327 -9.66 -22.43 -22.48
CA THR A 327 -8.52 -22.39 -21.55
C THR A 327 -7.63 -23.61 -21.83
N LEU A 328 -6.38 -23.39 -22.23
CA LEU A 328 -5.37 -24.45 -22.18
C LEU A 328 -5.13 -24.79 -20.69
N PRO A 329 -5.10 -26.09 -20.31
CA PRO A 329 -4.63 -26.51 -19.01
C PRO A 329 -3.22 -25.98 -18.75
N VAL A 330 -2.99 -25.42 -17.55
CA VAL A 330 -1.67 -24.91 -17.12
C VAL A 330 -0.58 -25.99 -17.29
N ASP A 331 -0.95 -27.27 -17.15
CA ASP A 331 -0.08 -28.44 -17.33
C ASP A 331 0.49 -28.60 -18.75
N LEU A 332 -0.01 -27.84 -19.74
CA LEU A 332 0.46 -27.87 -21.13
C LEU A 332 1.43 -26.74 -21.47
N LEU A 333 1.71 -25.82 -20.53
CA LEU A 333 2.65 -24.73 -20.74
C LEU A 333 4.10 -25.22 -20.56
N THR A 334 4.96 -24.87 -21.50
CA THR A 334 6.40 -25.11 -21.42
C THR A 334 7.06 -24.18 -20.40
N ALA A 335 8.27 -24.52 -19.95
CA ALA A 335 9.03 -23.69 -19.02
C ALA A 335 9.33 -22.27 -19.56
N ASP A 336 9.53 -22.14 -20.88
CA ASP A 336 9.79 -20.84 -21.53
C ASP A 336 8.51 -19.98 -21.61
N GLU A 337 7.35 -20.60 -21.85
CA GLU A 337 6.05 -19.93 -21.82
C GLU A 337 5.69 -19.49 -20.40
N LEU A 338 5.93 -20.35 -19.40
CA LEU A 338 5.76 -20.00 -17.98
C LEU A 338 6.70 -18.83 -17.57
N GLY A 339 7.93 -18.83 -18.07
CA GLY A 339 8.88 -17.74 -17.84
C GLY A 339 8.46 -16.40 -18.47
N THR A 340 7.67 -16.43 -19.55
CA THR A 340 7.14 -15.25 -20.23
C THR A 340 5.90 -14.69 -19.54
N ILE A 341 5.04 -15.57 -19.01
CA ILE A 341 3.81 -15.21 -18.28
C ILE A 341 4.14 -14.70 -16.87
N TYR A 342 5.14 -15.30 -16.20
CA TYR A 342 5.43 -15.03 -14.80
C TYR A 342 5.58 -13.54 -14.44
N PRO A 343 6.32 -12.71 -15.21
CA PRO A 343 6.43 -11.27 -14.94
C PRO A 343 5.10 -10.51 -15.03
N ALA A 344 4.11 -10.99 -15.79
CA ALA A 344 2.81 -10.35 -15.95
C ALA A 344 1.82 -10.72 -14.84
N LEU A 345 2.03 -11.83 -14.12
CA LEU A 345 1.10 -12.33 -13.09
C LEU A 345 0.74 -11.28 -12.03
N PRO A 346 1.70 -10.51 -11.43
CA PRO A 346 1.35 -9.53 -10.41
C PRO A 346 0.41 -8.43 -10.94
N LEU A 347 0.59 -8.02 -12.20
CA LEU A 347 -0.27 -7.03 -12.84
C LEU A 347 -1.66 -7.59 -13.14
N ILE A 348 -1.74 -8.84 -13.62
CA ILE A 348 -3.00 -9.54 -13.89
C ILE A 348 -3.82 -9.70 -12.61
N GLU A 349 -3.19 -10.16 -11.52
CA GLU A 349 -3.84 -10.32 -10.21
C GLU A 349 -4.35 -8.98 -9.67
N SER A 350 -3.52 -7.93 -9.77
CA SER A 350 -3.89 -6.57 -9.37
C SER A 350 -5.08 -6.04 -10.19
N TRP A 351 -5.08 -6.24 -11.51
CA TRP A 351 -6.18 -5.84 -12.38
C TRP A 351 -7.46 -6.62 -12.07
N ALA A 352 -7.38 -7.94 -11.87
CA ALA A 352 -8.53 -8.77 -11.49
C ALA A 352 -9.12 -8.38 -10.12
N LYS A 353 -8.29 -7.96 -9.16
CA LYS A 353 -8.76 -7.40 -7.88
C LYS A 353 -9.48 -6.06 -8.11
N ALA A 354 -8.93 -5.19 -8.95
CA ALA A 354 -9.52 -3.89 -9.28
C ALA A 354 -10.87 -4.02 -9.99
N VAL A 355 -11.00 -4.95 -10.94
CA VAL A 355 -12.28 -5.25 -11.61
C VAL A 355 -13.32 -5.74 -10.60
N ARG A 356 -12.93 -6.60 -9.66
CA ARG A 356 -13.84 -7.04 -8.58
C ARG A 356 -14.29 -5.88 -7.68
N GLY A 357 -13.38 -5.00 -7.29
CA GLY A 357 -13.72 -3.78 -6.53
C GLY A 357 -14.70 -2.89 -7.27
N ARG A 358 -14.44 -2.62 -8.56
CA ARG A 358 -15.37 -1.84 -9.39
C ARG A 358 -16.74 -2.48 -9.52
N ILE A 359 -16.81 -3.80 -9.69
CA ILE A 359 -18.08 -4.54 -9.72
C ILE A 359 -18.85 -4.34 -8.41
N GLU A 360 -18.16 -4.43 -7.27
CA GLU A 360 -18.75 -4.21 -5.94
C GLU A 360 -19.26 -2.77 -5.79
N TYR A 361 -18.47 -1.77 -6.20
CA TYR A 361 -18.87 -0.36 -6.23
C TYR A 361 -20.16 -0.14 -7.06
N GLU A 362 -20.23 -0.69 -8.27
CA GLU A 362 -21.43 -0.56 -9.11
C GLU A 362 -22.66 -1.19 -8.44
N LEU A 363 -22.50 -2.37 -7.84
CA LEU A 363 -23.59 -3.07 -7.15
C LEU A 363 -24.04 -2.33 -5.86
N LEU A 364 -23.11 -1.73 -5.11
CA LEU A 364 -23.40 -0.93 -3.92
C LEU A 364 -24.15 0.37 -4.26
N ASN A 365 -23.84 0.97 -5.40
CA ASN A 365 -24.54 2.15 -5.92
C ASN A 365 -25.87 1.81 -6.62
N GLY A 366 -26.31 0.54 -6.58
CA GLY A 366 -27.59 0.09 -7.12
C GLY A 366 -27.59 -0.16 -8.63
N ASN A 367 -26.43 -0.10 -9.29
CA ASN A 367 -26.31 -0.45 -10.70
C ASN A 367 -26.28 -1.97 -10.90
N VAL A 368 -26.83 -2.44 -12.03
CA VAL A 368 -26.86 -3.87 -12.36
C VAL A 368 -25.61 -4.23 -13.15
N VAL A 369 -24.83 -5.17 -12.63
CA VAL A 369 -23.73 -5.82 -13.36
C VAL A 369 -24.17 -7.23 -13.77
N PRO A 370 -24.31 -7.53 -15.08
CA PRO A 370 -24.72 -8.86 -15.54
C PRO A 370 -23.81 -9.98 -15.03
N GLY A 371 -24.42 -11.06 -14.50
CA GLY A 371 -23.71 -12.27 -14.06
C GLY A 371 -23.24 -12.31 -12.61
N VAL A 372 -23.40 -11.20 -11.86
CA VAL A 372 -22.99 -11.08 -10.45
C VAL A 372 -24.08 -10.39 -9.64
N LYS A 373 -24.08 -10.56 -8.31
CA LYS A 373 -25.02 -9.89 -7.39
C LYS A 373 -24.36 -9.64 -6.04
N LEU A 374 -24.81 -8.60 -5.34
CA LEU A 374 -24.41 -8.37 -3.96
C LEU A 374 -25.10 -9.41 -3.06
N VAL A 375 -24.35 -10.06 -2.19
CA VAL A 375 -24.86 -10.98 -1.18
C VAL A 375 -24.39 -10.54 0.18
N GLN A 376 -25.18 -10.82 1.22
CA GLN A 376 -24.75 -10.54 2.58
C GLN A 376 -23.49 -11.34 2.90
N GLY A 377 -22.45 -10.65 3.40
CA GLY A 377 -21.25 -11.31 3.89
C GLY A 377 -21.57 -12.36 4.95
N ARG A 378 -20.64 -13.30 5.17
CA ARG A 378 -20.79 -14.29 6.25
C ARG A 378 -20.97 -13.53 7.57
N ARG A 379 -21.92 -13.96 8.41
CA ARG A 379 -22.13 -13.36 9.73
C ARG A 379 -20.80 -13.30 10.48
N GLY A 380 -20.47 -12.13 11.03
CA GLY A 380 -19.27 -11.93 11.83
C GLY A 380 -19.21 -12.91 13.02
N ALA A 381 -18.02 -13.01 13.62
CA ALA A 381 -17.84 -13.85 14.81
C ALA A 381 -18.82 -13.42 15.90
N ARG A 382 -19.49 -14.39 16.53
CA ARG A 382 -20.37 -14.12 17.67
C ARG A 382 -19.55 -13.49 18.79
N ALA A 383 -19.93 -12.29 19.21
CA ALA A 383 -19.38 -11.60 20.38
C ALA A 383 -20.41 -11.59 21.52
N TRP A 384 -19.94 -11.51 22.75
CA TRP A 384 -20.80 -11.25 23.89
C TRP A 384 -21.31 -9.81 23.84
N SER A 385 -22.60 -9.59 24.08
CA SER A 385 -23.18 -8.23 24.12
C SER A 385 -22.67 -7.40 25.31
N SER A 386 -22.14 -8.05 26.34
CA SER A 386 -21.47 -7.46 27.49
C SER A 386 -20.50 -8.52 28.02
N VAL A 387 -19.21 -8.21 28.00
CA VAL A 387 -18.17 -9.13 28.48
C VAL A 387 -18.31 -9.34 29.98
N ASP A 388 -18.68 -8.31 30.73
CA ASP A 388 -18.88 -8.37 32.18
C ASP A 388 -20.08 -9.24 32.55
N ASP A 389 -21.21 -9.11 31.84
CA ASP A 389 -22.38 -9.95 32.07
C ASP A 389 -22.14 -11.40 31.64
N ALA A 390 -21.42 -11.60 30.54
CA ALA A 390 -20.99 -12.93 30.11
C ALA A 390 -20.05 -13.56 31.14
N GLU A 391 -19.08 -12.81 31.65
CA GLU A 391 -18.15 -13.30 32.67
C GLU A 391 -18.87 -13.62 33.98
N ALA A 392 -19.79 -12.76 34.45
CA ALA A 392 -20.61 -13.01 35.62
C ALA A 392 -21.49 -14.25 35.44
N LEU A 393 -22.11 -14.41 34.26
CA LEU A 393 -22.92 -15.56 33.90
C LEU A 393 -22.07 -16.84 33.86
N LEU A 394 -20.92 -16.83 33.19
CA LEU A 394 -20.02 -17.98 33.08
C LEU A 394 -19.44 -18.38 34.46
N LYS A 395 -19.10 -17.40 35.31
CA LYS A 395 -18.74 -17.64 36.72
C LYS A 395 -19.89 -18.24 37.51
N SER A 396 -21.12 -17.76 37.32
CA SER A 396 -22.31 -18.29 38.00
C SER A 396 -22.62 -19.75 37.60
N MET A 397 -22.28 -20.11 36.36
CA MET A 397 -22.33 -21.47 35.83
C MET A 397 -21.17 -22.36 36.33
N ARG A 398 -20.30 -21.82 37.19
CA ARG A 398 -19.15 -22.50 37.79
C ARG A 398 -18.15 -23.03 36.76
N LEU A 399 -18.01 -22.34 35.63
CA LEU A 399 -16.93 -22.63 34.70
C LEU A 399 -15.58 -22.33 35.36
N LYS A 400 -14.59 -23.18 35.10
CA LYS A 400 -13.22 -22.96 35.54
C LYS A 400 -12.62 -21.82 34.72
N GLN A 401 -11.61 -21.15 35.30
CA GLN A 401 -10.92 -20.03 34.66
C GLN A 401 -10.38 -20.41 33.26
N GLU A 402 -9.80 -21.60 33.10
CA GLU A 402 -9.34 -22.16 31.82
C GLU A 402 -10.45 -22.43 30.78
N GLN A 403 -11.72 -22.44 31.19
CA GLN A 403 -12.89 -22.59 30.30
C GLN A 403 -13.53 -21.24 29.95
N MET A 404 -13.27 -20.21 30.76
CA MET A 404 -13.77 -18.85 30.56
C MET A 404 -12.78 -17.99 29.78
N TYR A 405 -11.48 -18.24 29.94
CA TYR A 405 -10.41 -17.49 29.32
C TYR A 405 -9.54 -18.39 28.44
N ASN A 406 -9.13 -17.87 27.30
CA ASN A 406 -8.16 -18.55 26.44
C ASN A 406 -6.75 -18.05 26.81
N PHE A 407 -6.02 -18.83 27.61
CA PHE A 407 -4.66 -18.51 28.01
C PHE A 407 -3.67 -18.97 26.94
N LYS A 408 -2.95 -18.04 26.30
CA LYS A 408 -1.83 -18.37 25.40
C LYS A 408 -0.54 -18.50 26.21
N VAL A 409 0.25 -19.52 25.87
CA VAL A 409 1.62 -19.68 26.36
C VAL A 409 2.46 -18.51 25.82
N ILE A 410 3.25 -17.89 26.69
CA ILE A 410 4.14 -16.78 26.33
C ILE A 410 5.13 -17.19 25.23
N SER A 411 5.52 -16.23 24.40
CA SER A 411 6.44 -16.49 23.28
C SER A 411 7.82 -16.93 23.78
N PRO A 412 8.65 -17.59 22.94
CA PRO A 412 10.02 -17.94 23.30
C PRO A 412 10.84 -16.75 23.78
N THR A 413 10.67 -15.58 23.16
CA THR A 413 11.35 -14.32 23.54
C THR A 413 10.87 -13.80 24.89
N GLN A 414 9.57 -13.89 25.17
CA GLN A 414 9.03 -13.52 26.48
C GLN A 414 9.50 -14.49 27.57
N ALA A 415 9.55 -15.79 27.27
CA ALA A 415 10.10 -16.80 28.14
C ALA A 415 11.62 -16.61 28.36
N GLU A 416 12.35 -16.15 27.35
CA GLU A 416 13.78 -15.80 27.44
C GLU A 416 13.99 -14.62 28.37
N LYS A 417 13.28 -13.51 28.14
CA LYS A 417 13.36 -12.31 28.99
C LYS A 417 13.07 -12.64 30.46
N LEU A 418 12.11 -13.52 30.72
CA LEU A 418 11.74 -13.94 32.07
C LEU A 418 12.72 -14.93 32.69
N LEU A 419 13.22 -15.91 31.93
CA LEU A 419 13.93 -17.05 32.50
C LEU A 419 15.45 -16.98 32.32
N ALA A 420 15.96 -16.32 31.27
CA ALA A 420 17.38 -16.34 30.92
C ALA A 420 18.25 -15.70 32.00
N LYS A 421 17.76 -14.65 32.67
CA LYS A 421 18.49 -13.96 33.74
C LYS A 421 18.23 -14.55 35.12
N GLU A 422 16.96 -14.84 35.45
CA GLU A 422 16.58 -15.31 36.79
C GLU A 422 16.77 -16.80 37.02
N SER A 423 16.70 -17.61 35.97
CA SER A 423 16.89 -19.06 36.03
C SER A 423 17.43 -19.61 34.71
N PRO A 424 18.72 -19.35 34.39
CA PRO A 424 19.35 -19.77 33.13
C PRO A 424 19.22 -21.28 32.87
N ARG A 425 19.17 -22.07 33.93
CA ARG A 425 19.00 -23.53 33.88
C ARG A 425 17.59 -23.98 33.47
N ARG A 426 16.57 -23.17 33.76
CA ARG A 426 15.17 -23.36 33.30
C ARG A 426 15.00 -22.82 31.89
N TRP A 427 15.65 -21.70 31.57
CA TRP A 427 15.72 -21.19 30.20
C TRP A 427 16.29 -22.24 29.25
N LYS A 428 17.44 -22.85 29.55
CA LYS A 428 18.00 -23.94 28.73
C LYS A 428 17.07 -25.12 28.48
N LYS A 429 16.09 -25.35 29.34
CA LYS A 429 15.06 -26.39 29.13
C LYS A 429 13.92 -25.91 28.23
N ALA A 430 13.54 -24.63 28.32
CA ALA A 430 12.53 -24.02 27.45
C ALA A 430 13.10 -23.73 26.04
N GLU A 431 14.36 -23.27 25.97
CA GLU A 431 15.15 -23.08 24.76
C GLU A 431 15.24 -24.37 23.95
N ALA A 432 15.43 -25.51 24.61
CA ALA A 432 15.44 -26.83 23.97
C ALA A 432 14.10 -27.26 23.34
N LEU A 433 13.00 -26.54 23.61
CA LEU A 433 11.67 -26.76 23.02
C LEU A 433 11.39 -25.79 21.85
N ILE A 434 12.27 -24.82 21.61
CA ILE A 434 12.18 -23.93 20.46
C ILE A 434 12.52 -24.75 19.22
N THR A 435 11.58 -24.81 18.29
CA THR A 435 11.82 -25.34 16.96
C THR A 435 11.59 -24.23 15.96
N GLN A 436 12.53 -24.09 15.04
CA GLN A 436 12.45 -23.15 13.94
C GLN A 436 12.42 -23.99 12.67
N ARG A 437 11.44 -23.76 11.81
CA ARG A 437 11.45 -24.38 10.49
C ARG A 437 12.48 -23.65 9.65
N ASP A 438 13.22 -24.39 8.84
CA ASP A 438 13.96 -23.77 7.74
C ASP A 438 12.98 -22.95 6.89
N GLY A 439 13.44 -21.79 6.42
CA GLY A 439 12.64 -20.95 5.54
C GLY A 439 12.15 -21.78 4.35
N ALA A 440 10.86 -21.68 4.02
CA ALA A 440 10.32 -22.37 2.86
C ALA A 440 11.11 -21.98 1.60
N PRO A 441 11.37 -22.90 0.66
CA PRO A 441 11.97 -22.56 -0.62
C PRO A 441 11.19 -21.40 -1.26
N SER A 442 11.86 -20.28 -1.46
CA SER A 442 11.30 -19.11 -2.14
C SER A 442 12.01 -18.94 -3.46
N VAL A 443 11.27 -18.74 -4.54
CA VAL A 443 11.85 -18.36 -5.84
C VAL A 443 12.53 -17.00 -5.66
N ALA A 444 13.79 -16.91 -6.06
CA ALA A 444 14.58 -15.69 -5.99
C ALA A 444 15.27 -15.47 -7.35
N PRO A 445 15.53 -14.21 -7.76
CA PRO A 445 16.28 -13.92 -8.97
C PRO A 445 17.70 -14.49 -8.91
N GLU A 446 18.34 -14.74 -10.06
CA GLU A 446 19.70 -15.28 -10.15
C GLU A 446 20.78 -14.40 -9.47
N SER A 447 20.45 -13.12 -9.23
CA SER A 447 21.28 -12.17 -8.47
C SER A 447 21.23 -12.34 -6.95
N ASP A 448 20.33 -13.18 -6.42
CA ASP A 448 20.22 -13.45 -4.98
C ASP A 448 21.46 -14.21 -4.47
N LYS A 449 22.01 -13.77 -3.34
CA LYS A 449 23.25 -14.34 -2.78
C LYS A 449 23.04 -15.69 -2.10
N ARG A 450 21.79 -16.11 -1.88
CA ARG A 450 21.45 -17.40 -1.26
C ARG A 450 21.71 -18.54 -2.27
N PRO A 451 22.35 -19.65 -1.84
CA PRO A 451 22.63 -20.76 -2.73
C PRO A 451 21.34 -21.48 -3.18
N ALA A 452 21.30 -21.87 -4.46
CA ALA A 452 20.16 -22.60 -5.03
C ALA A 452 19.98 -24.00 -4.40
N LEU A 453 18.72 -24.41 -4.19
CA LEU A 453 18.39 -25.74 -3.68
C LEU A 453 18.39 -26.79 -4.80
N VAL A 454 19.08 -27.91 -4.61
CA VAL A 454 19.08 -29.06 -5.54
C VAL A 454 18.08 -30.10 -5.03
N ILE A 455 16.99 -30.33 -5.76
CA ILE A 455 15.96 -31.34 -5.40
C ILE A 455 16.20 -32.60 -6.24
N ALA A 456 16.32 -33.77 -5.58
CA ALA A 456 16.37 -35.07 -6.25
C ALA A 456 14.98 -35.70 -6.36
N ALA A 457 14.68 -36.37 -7.49
CA ALA A 457 13.40 -37.02 -7.72
C ALA A 457 13.19 -38.25 -6.80
N PRO A 458 11.97 -38.53 -6.30
CA PRO A 458 11.69 -39.72 -5.51
C PRO A 458 11.70 -40.98 -6.40
N ALA A 459 12.25 -42.09 -5.89
CA ALA A 459 12.14 -43.40 -6.53
C ALA A 459 10.76 -44.02 -6.23
N ASP A 460 10.16 -44.66 -7.24
CA ASP A 460 8.86 -45.35 -7.19
C ASP A 460 8.84 -46.46 -6.12
N ASP A 461 7.96 -46.33 -5.12
CA ASP A 461 7.50 -47.42 -4.25
C ASP A 461 5.99 -47.28 -4.04
N PHE A 462 5.20 -47.99 -4.86
CA PHE A 462 3.77 -48.21 -4.66
C PHE A 462 3.55 -49.66 -4.18
N GLU A 463 3.02 -49.84 -2.97
CA GLU A 463 2.36 -51.09 -2.55
C GLU A 463 0.83 -50.90 -2.46
N ALA A 464 0.11 -51.97 -2.79
CA ALA A 464 -1.30 -52.01 -3.17
C ALA A 464 -2.32 -51.73 -2.05
N VAL A 465 -3.47 -51.18 -2.46
CA VAL A 465 -4.59 -50.71 -1.64
C VAL A 465 -5.49 -51.86 -1.14
N ASP A 466 -5.93 -51.77 0.12
CA ASP A 466 -6.90 -52.68 0.74
C ASP A 466 -8.29 -52.59 0.06
N PRO A 467 -8.88 -53.70 -0.42
CA PRO A 467 -10.13 -53.72 -1.18
C PRO A 467 -11.39 -53.26 -0.40
N VAL A 468 -11.31 -53.02 0.91
CA VAL A 468 -12.43 -52.44 1.68
C VAL A 468 -12.63 -50.95 1.40
N VAL A 469 -11.55 -50.23 1.06
CA VAL A 469 -11.61 -48.77 0.82
C VAL A 469 -12.21 -48.46 -0.55
N ALA A 470 -12.03 -49.34 -1.55
CA ALA A 470 -12.55 -49.15 -2.89
C ALA A 470 -14.09 -49.21 -2.97
N GLN A 471 -14.75 -49.98 -2.12
CA GLN A 471 -16.22 -50.09 -2.12
C GLN A 471 -16.89 -48.89 -1.44
N TYR A 472 -16.27 -48.31 -0.41
CA TYR A 472 -16.85 -47.18 0.34
C TYR A 472 -16.87 -45.88 -0.47
N VAL A 473 -15.92 -45.71 -1.39
CA VAL A 473 -15.86 -44.54 -2.28
C VAL A 473 -16.97 -44.59 -3.35
N ALA A 474 -17.31 -45.78 -3.87
CA ALA A 474 -18.37 -45.95 -4.87
C ALA A 474 -19.79 -45.71 -4.32
N ASP A 475 -20.01 -45.96 -3.03
CA ASP A 475 -21.33 -45.76 -2.40
C ASP A 475 -21.62 -44.28 -2.09
N LEU A 476 -20.58 -43.48 -1.84
CA LEU A 476 -20.71 -42.05 -1.56
C LEU A 476 -21.00 -41.22 -2.81
N GLU A 477 -20.48 -41.64 -3.98
CA GLU A 477 -20.79 -40.98 -5.26
C GLU A 477 -22.27 -41.12 -5.66
N ASN A 478 -22.98 -42.13 -5.15
CA ASN A 478 -24.40 -42.37 -5.48
C ASN A 478 -25.40 -41.67 -4.53
N ALA A 479 -25.00 -41.23 -3.33
CA ALA A 479 -25.91 -40.66 -2.34
C ALA A 479 -26.11 -39.13 -2.47
N ALA A 480 -25.19 -38.42 -3.13
CA ALA A 480 -25.20 -36.95 -3.18
C ALA A 480 -26.01 -36.34 -4.34
N PHE A 481 -26.40 -37.14 -5.35
CA PHE A 481 -27.27 -36.71 -6.46
C PHE A 481 -28.73 -37.11 -6.21
N GLY A 482 -29.37 -36.45 -5.25
CA GLY A 482 -30.81 -36.48 -5.02
C GLY A 482 -31.42 -35.09 -5.20
N ASN A 483 -32.02 -34.88 -6.38
CA ASN A 483 -32.85 -33.75 -6.84
C ASN A 483 -33.62 -33.03 -5.71
N VAL A 484 -33.54 -31.69 -5.58
CA VAL A 484 -34.18 -30.69 -6.47
C VAL A 484 -35.66 -31.00 -6.70
N ALA A 485 -36.47 -30.82 -5.66
CA ALA A 485 -37.90 -30.55 -5.76
C ALA A 485 -38.36 -29.96 -4.43
N ASP A 486 -39.19 -28.92 -4.52
CA ASP A 486 -39.99 -28.32 -3.46
C ASP A 486 -39.37 -27.10 -2.72
N LEU A 487 -39.89 -25.93 -3.15
CA LEU A 487 -40.16 -24.69 -2.41
C LEU A 487 -39.18 -23.53 -2.71
N GLU A 488 -39.36 -22.61 -3.66
CA GLU A 488 -40.57 -22.02 -4.26
C GLU A 488 -41.78 -21.95 -3.33
N ASN A 489 -41.79 -20.97 -2.42
CA ASN A 489 -42.96 -20.11 -2.19
C ASN A 489 -42.71 -19.15 -1.03
N ALA A 490 -43.02 -17.88 -1.28
CA ALA A 490 -43.05 -16.71 -0.38
C ALA A 490 -41.83 -15.79 -0.54
N ALA A 491 -41.93 -14.56 -1.04
CA ALA A 491 -43.08 -13.73 -1.41
C ALA A 491 -42.50 -12.57 -2.26
N PHE A 492 -42.92 -12.35 -3.51
CA PHE A 492 -44.04 -11.48 -3.91
C PHE A 492 -44.37 -10.29 -2.98
N GLY A 493 -44.32 -9.09 -3.56
CA GLY A 493 -45.04 -7.89 -3.09
C GLY A 493 -44.19 -6.62 -3.18
N ASN A 494 -44.12 -5.96 -4.34
CA ASN A 494 -44.87 -4.72 -4.63
C ASN A 494 -44.82 -3.69 -3.47
N VAL A 495 -44.05 -2.61 -3.59
CA VAL A 495 -44.40 -1.33 -4.25
C VAL A 495 -45.67 -0.69 -3.67
N VAL A 496 -45.57 0.60 -3.30
CA VAL A 496 -46.60 1.69 -3.23
C VAL A 496 -46.20 2.63 -2.05
N THR A 497 -46.04 3.96 -2.11
CA THR A 497 -46.37 5.03 -3.10
C THR A 497 -45.90 6.42 -2.62
N VAL A 498 -45.85 7.38 -3.57
CA VAL A 498 -46.16 8.84 -3.54
C VAL A 498 -45.34 9.80 -2.64
N ASP A 499 -45.06 11.07 -3.00
CA ASP A 499 -45.55 11.97 -4.06
C ASP A 499 -44.53 13.09 -4.32
N GLU A 500 -44.53 13.63 -5.53
CA GLU A 500 -43.90 14.90 -5.88
C GLU A 500 -44.79 16.08 -5.43
N GLY A 501 -44.18 17.17 -4.99
CA GLY A 501 -44.83 18.47 -4.83
C GLY A 501 -44.00 19.54 -5.51
N GLU A 502 -44.32 19.84 -6.77
CA GLU A 502 -44.11 21.17 -7.36
C GLU A 502 -45.12 22.15 -6.73
N ASP A 503 -44.69 23.36 -6.36
CA ASP A 503 -45.11 24.57 -7.08
C ASP A 503 -44.68 25.90 -6.42
N LEU A 504 -44.15 26.76 -7.29
CA LEU A 504 -44.41 28.21 -7.45
C LEU A 504 -43.83 29.27 -6.49
N CYS A 505 -43.17 30.23 -7.17
CA CYS A 505 -43.02 31.68 -6.90
C CYS A 505 -41.97 32.17 -5.89
#